data_AF-A0A9X2EBM5-F1
#
_entry.id   AF-A0A9X2EBM5-F1
#
_cell.length_a   1.000
_cell.length_b   1.000
_cell.length_c   1.000
_cell.angle_alpha   90.00
_cell.angle_beta   90.00
_cell.angle_gamma   90.00
#
_symmetry.space_group_name_H-M   'P 1'
#
loop_
_entity.id
_entity.type
_entity.pdbx_description
1 polymer ?
#
loop_
_entity_poly.entity_id
_entity_poly.type
_entity_poly.pdbx_seq_one_letter_code
_entity_poly.pdbx_strand_id
1 'polypeptide(L)'
;MRKLSARRATVKTAAVAFASTVLLGPLLTAPAQASPAPSQPSADQLPPELAQAISRDLKMTPAEYLDRAAQAQQLRDYARQFRAERPEEFAGAWLGPDGKPVMAVTSIDAARIAATDGYQTRLAPISANSLEDSMSQLGQWIGGLPREISSAINSVTVDFLNSQLVVNVANTPAGHVLNLPTLIANIKVVLSPNSGGPVERRPMGGDTYISAPTSLADESLKAVDVCSFGFNSVDAAGNALNISAGHCDPNLGKGDERADVYVPNVHDLKASPQVGSFVRAQLGGSSGLDYSVIKLNERAVRAGMDQPSVRGANGTTLTITGTADPIVGAPVCKSGQSSTFTCGFVVADRVETQLYTADGESKTVRGFASSACTLGGDSGGAIVSGTLALGITSGSNAADAPDCGEANIGLAAYGGTASLGIPIRAILDDIDANSGGGLGSGITVRTRANVG
;
A
#
# COMPACT_ATOMS: atom_id res chain seq x y z
N MET A 1 -63.91 -45.29 71.15
CA MET A 1 -65.05 -44.47 71.59
C MET A 1 -64.75 -43.01 71.30
N ARG A 2 -65.77 -42.27 70.86
CA ARG A 2 -65.89 -40.80 70.66
C ARG A 2 -65.24 -40.17 69.40
N LYS A 3 -66.16 -39.66 68.57
CA LYS A 3 -66.01 -38.80 67.39
C LYS A 3 -65.95 -37.31 67.78
N LEU A 4 -65.63 -36.48 66.78
CA LEU A 4 -65.91 -35.04 66.59
C LEU A 4 -64.85 -34.09 67.19
N SER A 5 -64.35 -33.04 66.53
CA SER A 5 -64.80 -32.29 65.35
C SER A 5 -63.64 -31.52 64.69
N ALA A 6 -63.73 -31.33 63.38
CA ALA A 6 -62.93 -30.40 62.59
C ALA A 6 -63.44 -28.94 62.72
N ARG A 7 -62.54 -27.96 62.72
CA ARG A 7 -62.80 -26.56 62.33
C ARG A 7 -61.64 -26.02 61.49
N ARG A 8 -62.03 -25.25 60.47
CA ARG A 8 -61.32 -24.78 59.27
C ARG A 8 -60.35 -23.63 59.56
N ALA A 9 -59.31 -23.47 58.72
CA ALA A 9 -59.11 -22.27 57.90
C ALA A 9 -58.03 -22.48 56.84
N THR A 10 -58.34 -22.02 55.63
CA THR A 10 -57.64 -22.11 54.35
C THR A 10 -56.44 -21.15 54.22
N VAL A 11 -55.36 -21.60 53.57
CA VAL A 11 -54.44 -20.74 52.81
C VAL A 11 -54.23 -21.36 51.43
N LYS A 12 -54.49 -20.55 50.40
CA LYS A 12 -54.36 -20.88 48.97
C LYS A 12 -52.88 -20.91 48.59
N THR A 13 -52.39 -22.05 48.11
CA THR A 13 -51.10 -22.15 47.42
C THR A 13 -51.32 -21.88 45.93
N ALA A 14 -50.72 -20.81 45.42
CA ALA A 14 -50.64 -20.53 43.99
C ALA A 14 -49.53 -21.40 43.38
N ALA A 15 -49.89 -22.27 42.44
CA ALA A 15 -48.96 -23.00 41.60
C ALA A 15 -48.63 -22.13 40.37
N VAL A 16 -47.37 -21.71 40.24
CA VAL A 16 -46.85 -21.07 39.03
C VAL A 16 -46.44 -22.18 38.06
N ALA A 17 -47.21 -22.35 36.99
CA ALA A 17 -46.86 -23.23 35.88
C ALA A 17 -45.91 -22.48 34.92
N PHE A 18 -44.66 -22.92 34.83
CA PHE A 18 -43.75 -22.53 33.75
C PHE A 18 -44.13 -23.33 32.49
N ALA A 19 -44.73 -22.65 31.50
CA ALA A 19 -44.91 -23.19 30.17
C ALA A 19 -43.65 -22.89 29.34
N SER A 20 -42.78 -23.88 29.17
CA SER A 20 -41.63 -23.80 28.26
C SER A 20 -42.10 -24.13 26.84
N THR A 21 -42.47 -23.11 26.06
CA THR A 21 -42.64 -23.25 24.61
C THR A 21 -41.27 -23.33 23.93
N VAL A 22 -40.90 -24.53 23.48
CA VAL A 22 -39.75 -24.73 22.59
C VAL A 22 -40.16 -24.28 21.18
N LEU A 23 -39.71 -23.09 20.78
CA LEU A 23 -39.77 -22.61 19.39
C LEU A 23 -38.60 -23.25 18.62
N LEU A 24 -38.87 -24.36 17.92
CA LEU A 24 -38.02 -24.85 16.84
C LEU A 24 -38.20 -23.94 15.62
N GLY A 25 -37.46 -22.85 15.57
CA GLY A 25 -37.31 -22.04 14.35
C GLY A 25 -36.35 -22.74 13.38
N PRO A 26 -36.63 -22.76 12.07
CA PRO A 26 -35.67 -23.26 11.10
C PRO A 26 -34.45 -22.34 11.08
N LEU A 27 -33.27 -22.90 11.37
CA LEU A 27 -31.98 -22.28 11.08
C LEU A 27 -31.85 -22.19 9.55
N LEU A 28 -32.43 -21.14 8.97
CA LEU A 28 -32.10 -20.71 7.62
C LEU A 28 -30.67 -20.17 7.69
N THR A 29 -29.70 -20.99 7.31
CA THR A 29 -28.38 -20.50 6.91
C THR A 29 -28.59 -19.60 5.71
N ALA A 30 -28.62 -18.28 5.93
CA ALA A 30 -28.52 -17.33 4.84
C ALA A 30 -27.22 -17.63 4.08
N PRO A 31 -27.23 -17.70 2.73
CA PRO A 31 -25.99 -17.80 1.99
C PRO A 31 -25.12 -16.59 2.37
N ALA A 32 -23.83 -16.84 2.63
CA ALA A 32 -22.87 -15.77 2.79
C ALA A 32 -22.91 -14.91 1.52
N GLN A 33 -23.52 -13.73 1.60
CA GLN A 33 -23.47 -12.78 0.51
C GLN A 33 -22.04 -12.28 0.43
N ALA A 34 -21.40 -12.48 -0.72
CA ALA A 34 -20.10 -11.88 -1.00
C ALA A 34 -20.18 -10.38 -0.70
N SER A 35 -19.22 -9.87 0.08
CA SER A 35 -19.12 -8.44 0.36
C SER A 35 -19.16 -7.65 -0.96
N PRO A 36 -19.98 -6.59 -1.04
CA PRO A 36 -20.03 -5.78 -2.26
C PRO A 36 -18.63 -5.23 -2.54
N ALA A 37 -18.19 -5.33 -3.80
CA ALA A 37 -16.92 -4.73 -4.21
C ALA A 37 -16.92 -3.23 -3.88
N PRO A 38 -15.76 -2.64 -3.56
CA PRO A 38 -15.65 -1.19 -3.51
C PRO A 38 -16.05 -0.61 -4.87
N SER A 39 -16.97 0.36 -4.84
CA SER A 39 -17.49 1.00 -6.05
C SER A 39 -16.36 1.64 -6.85
N GLN A 40 -16.18 1.19 -8.09
CA GLN A 40 -15.32 1.86 -9.07
C GLN A 40 -16.16 2.77 -9.97
N PRO A 41 -15.58 3.85 -10.52
CA PRO A 41 -16.23 4.63 -11.57
C PRO A 41 -16.40 3.78 -12.85
N SER A 42 -17.17 4.28 -13.81
CA SER A 42 -17.25 3.67 -15.13
C SER A 42 -15.98 3.97 -15.95
N ALA A 43 -15.65 3.10 -16.91
CA ALA A 43 -14.41 3.20 -17.68
C ALA A 43 -14.25 4.52 -18.46
N ASP A 44 -15.36 5.13 -18.87
CA ASP A 44 -15.43 6.43 -19.56
C ASP A 44 -15.16 7.63 -18.63
N GLN A 45 -15.21 7.43 -17.31
CA GLN A 45 -14.85 8.43 -16.31
C GLN A 45 -13.36 8.41 -15.96
N LEU A 46 -12.60 7.43 -16.46
CA LEU A 46 -11.16 7.40 -16.26
C LEU A 46 -10.48 8.46 -17.14
N PRO A 47 -9.41 9.11 -16.63
CA PRO A 47 -8.58 9.98 -17.46
C PRO A 47 -8.11 9.23 -18.71
N PRO A 48 -8.23 9.82 -19.92
CA PRO A 48 -7.81 9.17 -21.18
C PRO A 48 -6.38 8.62 -21.14
N GLU A 49 -5.49 9.25 -20.41
CA GLU A 49 -4.08 8.94 -20.30
C GLU A 49 -3.83 7.83 -19.29
N LEU A 50 -4.69 7.67 -18.27
CA LEU A 50 -4.75 6.45 -17.48
C LEU A 50 -5.19 5.28 -18.36
N ALA A 51 -6.23 5.47 -19.18
CA ALA A 51 -6.66 4.44 -20.14
C ALA A 51 -5.53 4.06 -21.13
N GLN A 52 -4.75 5.04 -21.60
CA GLN A 52 -3.56 4.79 -22.43
C GLN A 52 -2.47 4.03 -21.67
N ALA A 53 -2.16 4.40 -20.43
CA ALA A 53 -1.15 3.70 -19.62
C ALA A 53 -1.57 2.24 -19.35
N ILE A 54 -2.84 2.00 -19.04
CA ILE A 54 -3.42 0.66 -18.90
C ILE A 54 -3.22 -0.14 -20.20
N SER A 55 -3.57 0.44 -21.35
CA SER A 55 -3.39 -0.23 -22.65
C SER A 55 -1.92 -0.46 -23.00
N ARG A 56 -1.03 0.48 -22.65
CA ARG A 56 0.40 0.45 -22.97
C ARG A 56 1.11 -0.62 -22.14
N ASP A 57 0.92 -0.60 -20.83
CA ASP A 57 1.71 -1.37 -19.87
C ASP A 57 1.06 -2.72 -19.53
N LEU A 58 -0.27 -2.75 -19.36
CA LEU A 58 -1.00 -3.94 -18.95
C LEU A 58 -1.58 -4.75 -20.11
N LYS A 59 -1.64 -4.16 -21.32
CA LYS A 59 -2.34 -4.72 -22.49
C LYS A 59 -3.80 -5.07 -22.19
N MET A 60 -4.44 -4.21 -21.39
CA MET A 60 -5.78 -4.42 -20.83
C MET A 60 -6.73 -3.29 -21.27
N THR A 61 -8.04 -3.53 -21.23
CA THR A 61 -9.02 -2.45 -21.38
C THR A 61 -9.22 -1.69 -20.05
N PRO A 62 -9.61 -0.40 -20.07
CA PRO A 62 -9.88 0.33 -18.83
C PRO A 62 -11.02 -0.28 -17.99
N ALA A 63 -12.03 -0.87 -18.64
CA ALA A 63 -13.11 -1.60 -17.96
C ALA A 63 -12.57 -2.84 -17.24
N GLU A 64 -11.78 -3.67 -17.94
CA GLU A 64 -11.16 -4.85 -17.35
C GLU A 64 -10.21 -4.50 -16.19
N TYR A 65 -9.48 -3.38 -16.28
CA TYR A 65 -8.65 -2.88 -15.19
C TYR A 65 -9.46 -2.59 -13.92
N LEU A 66 -10.60 -1.88 -14.06
CA LEU A 66 -11.47 -1.56 -12.94
C LEU A 66 -12.16 -2.80 -12.36
N ASP A 67 -12.62 -3.71 -13.22
CA ASP A 67 -13.25 -4.96 -12.81
C ASP A 67 -12.26 -5.84 -12.04
N ARG A 68 -11.03 -6.00 -12.53
CA ARG A 68 -9.99 -6.75 -11.82
C ARG A 68 -9.57 -6.08 -10.50
N ALA A 69 -9.51 -4.75 -10.46
CA ALA A 69 -9.24 -4.03 -9.21
C ALA A 69 -10.35 -4.26 -8.17
N ALA A 70 -11.62 -4.19 -8.58
CA ALA A 70 -12.77 -4.48 -7.74
C ALA A 70 -12.77 -5.95 -7.25
N GLN A 71 -12.53 -6.90 -8.16
CA GLN A 71 -12.48 -8.33 -7.86
C GLN A 71 -11.35 -8.67 -6.89
N ALA A 72 -10.19 -8.00 -6.99
CA ALA A 72 -9.08 -8.16 -6.05
C ALA A 72 -9.50 -7.80 -4.61
N GLN A 73 -10.26 -6.72 -4.44
CA GLN A 73 -10.73 -6.30 -3.11
C GLN A 73 -11.78 -7.24 -2.54
N GLN A 74 -12.72 -7.74 -3.38
CA GLN A 74 -13.65 -8.78 -2.95
C GLN A 74 -12.94 -10.06 -2.50
N LEU A 75 -11.94 -10.49 -3.28
CA LEU A 75 -11.12 -11.65 -2.93
C LEU A 75 -10.37 -11.39 -1.62
N ARG A 76 -9.82 -10.20 -1.42
CA ARG A 76 -9.12 -9.85 -0.18
C ARG A 76 -10.02 -9.93 1.04
N ASP A 77 -11.22 -9.38 0.96
CA ASP A 77 -12.17 -9.37 2.08
C ASP A 77 -12.59 -10.80 2.43
N TYR A 78 -12.93 -11.59 1.40
CA TYR A 78 -13.24 -13.01 1.58
C TYR A 78 -12.05 -13.78 2.18
N ALA A 79 -10.84 -13.61 1.64
CA ALA A 79 -9.64 -14.27 2.13
C ALA A 79 -9.32 -13.91 3.59
N ARG A 80 -9.53 -12.65 3.99
CA ARG A 80 -9.35 -12.19 5.38
C ARG A 80 -10.33 -12.90 6.31
N GLN A 81 -11.61 -12.96 5.95
CA GLN A 81 -12.62 -13.67 6.74
C GLN A 81 -12.31 -15.17 6.80
N PHE A 82 -12.03 -15.78 5.65
CA PHE A 82 -11.70 -17.20 5.55
C PHE A 82 -10.49 -17.57 6.42
N ARG A 83 -9.43 -16.75 6.39
CA ARG A 83 -8.25 -16.93 7.25
C ARG A 83 -8.57 -16.80 8.73
N ALA A 84 -9.43 -15.86 9.12
CA ALA A 84 -9.82 -15.67 10.52
C ALA A 84 -10.60 -16.87 11.07
N GLU A 85 -11.47 -17.46 10.25
CA GLU A 85 -12.25 -18.65 10.61
C GLU A 85 -11.42 -19.95 10.52
N ARG A 86 -10.45 -20.00 9.59
CA ARG A 86 -9.71 -21.22 9.24
C ARG A 86 -8.20 -20.96 9.07
N PRO A 87 -7.49 -20.55 10.13
CA PRO A 87 -6.09 -20.13 10.04
C PRO A 87 -5.13 -21.24 9.56
N GLU A 88 -5.40 -22.49 9.91
CA GLU A 88 -4.58 -23.65 9.50
C GLU A 88 -4.92 -24.19 8.11
N GLU A 89 -6.09 -23.83 7.58
CA GLU A 89 -6.53 -24.28 6.26
C GLU A 89 -6.28 -23.25 5.17
N PHE A 90 -6.18 -21.97 5.50
CA PHE A 90 -5.87 -20.92 4.55
C PHE A 90 -4.40 -20.95 4.12
N ALA A 91 -4.14 -20.95 2.81
CA ALA A 91 -2.79 -21.02 2.24
C ALA A 91 -2.46 -19.90 1.24
N GLY A 92 -3.37 -18.94 1.00
CA GLY A 92 -3.14 -17.78 0.16
C GLY A 92 -4.34 -17.41 -0.71
N ALA A 93 -4.29 -16.22 -1.32
CA ALA A 93 -5.30 -15.76 -2.26
C ALA A 93 -4.67 -14.84 -3.31
N TRP A 94 -5.04 -15.01 -4.58
CA TRP A 94 -4.53 -14.20 -5.68
C TRP A 94 -5.50 -14.12 -6.86
N LEU A 95 -5.32 -13.14 -7.74
CA LEU A 95 -5.92 -13.16 -9.06
C LEU A 95 -4.99 -13.91 -10.03
N GLY A 96 -5.55 -14.89 -10.75
CA GLY A 96 -4.87 -15.56 -11.85
C GLY A 96 -4.56 -14.59 -13.01
N PRO A 97 -3.69 -14.97 -13.96
CA PRO A 97 -3.41 -14.16 -15.14
C PRO A 97 -4.67 -13.85 -15.97
N ASP A 98 -5.66 -14.75 -15.93
CA ASP A 98 -6.98 -14.59 -16.54
C ASP A 98 -7.95 -13.70 -15.72
N GLY A 99 -7.47 -13.10 -14.62
CA GLY A 99 -8.24 -12.24 -13.73
C GLY A 99 -9.14 -12.99 -12.75
N LYS A 100 -9.15 -14.34 -12.76
CA LYS A 100 -10.04 -15.11 -11.90
C LYS A 100 -9.49 -15.21 -10.48
N PRO A 101 -10.34 -15.08 -9.45
CA PRO A 101 -9.90 -15.16 -8.07
C PRO A 101 -9.65 -16.61 -7.66
N VAL A 102 -8.47 -16.86 -7.08
CA VAL A 102 -8.03 -18.17 -6.62
C VAL A 102 -7.79 -18.13 -5.12
N MET A 103 -8.35 -19.11 -4.40
CA MET A 103 -8.10 -19.39 -2.99
C MET A 103 -7.21 -20.63 -2.86
N ALA A 104 -6.04 -20.47 -2.26
CA ALA A 104 -5.21 -21.60 -1.86
C ALA A 104 -5.59 -22.06 -0.46
N VAL A 105 -5.70 -23.38 -0.30
CA VAL A 105 -6.08 -24.03 0.95
C VAL A 105 -5.35 -25.35 1.17
N THR A 106 -5.26 -25.82 2.40
CA THR A 106 -4.53 -27.06 2.74
C THR A 106 -5.39 -28.33 2.78
N SER A 107 -6.73 -28.20 2.70
CA SER A 107 -7.66 -29.33 2.78
C SER A 107 -8.71 -29.34 1.66
N ILE A 108 -9.22 -30.53 1.33
CA ILE A 108 -10.28 -30.70 0.32
C ILE A 108 -11.60 -30.09 0.80
N ASP A 109 -11.89 -30.15 2.10
CA ASP A 109 -13.12 -29.56 2.65
C ASP A 109 -13.09 -28.04 2.59
N ALA A 110 -11.94 -27.41 2.91
CA ALA A 110 -11.71 -25.98 2.69
C ALA A 110 -11.87 -25.59 1.22
N ALA A 111 -11.36 -26.42 0.31
CA ALA A 111 -11.50 -26.19 -1.13
C ALA A 111 -12.95 -26.28 -1.57
N ARG A 112 -13.74 -27.23 -1.05
CA ARG A 112 -15.16 -27.35 -1.37
C ARG A 112 -15.95 -26.11 -0.92
N ILE A 113 -15.62 -25.57 0.25
CA ILE A 113 -16.26 -24.34 0.77
C ILE A 113 -15.95 -23.17 -0.18
N ALA A 114 -14.68 -22.88 -0.42
CA ALA A 114 -14.30 -21.76 -1.29
C ALA A 114 -14.81 -21.92 -2.74
N ALA A 115 -14.88 -23.13 -3.27
CA ALA A 115 -15.48 -23.40 -4.57
C ALA A 115 -16.99 -23.18 -4.60
N THR A 116 -17.70 -23.51 -3.51
CA THR A 116 -19.15 -23.25 -3.37
C THR A 116 -19.43 -21.75 -3.33
N ASP A 117 -18.51 -20.98 -2.77
CA ASP A 117 -18.57 -19.51 -2.70
C ASP A 117 -18.09 -18.81 -3.99
N GLY A 118 -17.76 -19.59 -5.03
CA GLY A 118 -17.49 -19.10 -6.39
C GLY A 118 -16.00 -18.86 -6.70
N TYR A 119 -15.09 -19.26 -5.83
CA TYR A 119 -13.64 -19.10 -6.04
C TYR A 119 -13.03 -20.32 -6.71
N GLN A 120 -12.05 -20.10 -7.59
CA GLN A 120 -11.18 -21.19 -7.99
C GLN A 120 -10.34 -21.62 -6.80
N THR A 121 -10.07 -22.91 -6.66
CA THR A 121 -9.35 -23.41 -5.49
C THR A 121 -8.11 -24.18 -5.88
N ARG A 122 -7.07 -24.02 -5.08
CA ARG A 122 -5.83 -24.76 -5.23
C ARG A 122 -5.40 -25.38 -3.90
N LEU A 123 -5.05 -26.66 -3.94
CA LEU A 123 -4.45 -27.30 -2.78
C LEU A 123 -2.99 -26.86 -2.62
N ALA A 124 -2.61 -26.56 -1.38
CA ALA A 124 -1.28 -26.20 -0.97
C ALA A 124 -0.81 -27.13 0.16
N PRO A 125 0.47 -27.50 0.19
CA PRO A 125 1.00 -28.40 1.23
C PRO A 125 1.11 -27.74 2.61
N ILE A 126 1.16 -26.40 2.67
CA ILE A 126 1.46 -25.63 3.89
C ILE A 126 0.52 -24.42 3.96
N SER A 127 0.12 -24.05 5.19
CA SER A 127 -0.73 -22.88 5.46
C SER A 127 0.04 -21.56 5.31
N ALA A 128 -0.70 -20.46 5.12
CA ALA A 128 -0.12 -19.13 5.02
C ALA A 128 0.58 -18.71 6.32
N ASN A 129 0.04 -19.08 7.48
CA ASN A 129 0.68 -18.83 8.78
C ASN A 129 2.06 -19.50 8.86
N SER A 130 2.14 -20.78 8.50
CA SER A 130 3.41 -21.53 8.50
C SER A 130 4.45 -20.93 7.54
N LEU A 131 4.03 -20.41 6.38
CA LEU A 131 4.92 -19.71 5.44
C LEU A 131 5.39 -18.35 6.01
N GLU A 132 4.49 -17.58 6.61
CA GLU A 132 4.81 -16.29 7.23
C GLU A 132 5.75 -16.44 8.44
N ASP A 133 5.54 -17.47 9.27
CA ASP A 133 6.42 -17.79 10.38
C ASP A 133 7.82 -18.20 9.89
N SER A 134 7.87 -19.01 8.84
CA SER A 134 9.13 -19.39 8.18
C SER A 134 9.86 -18.16 7.62
N MET A 135 9.12 -17.20 7.04
CA MET A 135 9.68 -15.95 6.53
C MET A 135 10.26 -15.10 7.67
N SER A 136 9.54 -14.97 8.79
CA SER A 136 10.01 -14.23 9.95
C SER A 136 11.27 -14.85 10.56
N GLN A 137 11.32 -16.18 10.67
CA GLN A 137 12.51 -16.90 11.15
C GLN A 137 13.70 -16.71 10.21
N LEU A 138 13.46 -16.75 8.90
CA LEU A 138 14.49 -16.51 7.90
C LEU A 138 14.99 -15.06 7.95
N GLY A 139 14.10 -14.06 8.05
CA GLY A 139 14.46 -12.66 8.20
C GLY A 139 15.30 -12.38 9.45
N GLN A 140 14.93 -13.00 10.59
CA GLN A 140 15.72 -12.92 11.82
C GLN A 140 17.11 -13.55 11.66
N TRP A 141 17.20 -14.71 11.00
CA TRP A 141 18.47 -15.34 10.71
C TRP A 141 19.35 -14.45 9.82
N ILE A 142 18.78 -13.88 8.74
CA ILE A 142 19.48 -12.95 7.84
C ILE A 142 19.99 -11.71 8.60
N GLY A 143 19.18 -11.14 9.49
CA GLY A 143 19.56 -9.99 10.31
C GLY A 143 20.69 -10.30 11.30
N GLY A 144 20.93 -11.58 11.62
CA GLY A 144 22.06 -12.03 12.44
C GLY A 144 23.34 -12.35 11.66
N LEU A 145 23.32 -12.30 10.32
CA LEU A 145 24.48 -12.61 9.49
C LEU A 145 25.48 -11.43 9.44
N PRO A 146 26.78 -11.70 9.21
CA PRO A 146 27.75 -10.67 8.86
C PRO A 146 27.28 -9.80 7.68
N ARG A 147 27.66 -8.51 7.70
CA ARG A 147 27.18 -7.50 6.73
C ARG A 147 27.37 -7.96 5.29
N GLU A 148 28.54 -8.54 4.99
CA GLU A 148 28.95 -9.01 3.66
C GLU A 148 28.03 -10.10 3.10
N ILE A 149 27.42 -10.90 3.99
CA ILE A 149 26.50 -11.98 3.61
C ILE A 149 25.06 -11.46 3.58
N SER A 150 24.65 -10.67 4.58
CA SER A 150 23.31 -10.09 4.63
C SER A 150 23.02 -9.13 3.47
N SER A 151 24.02 -8.35 3.02
CA SER A 151 23.89 -7.44 1.88
C SER A 151 23.78 -8.16 0.53
N ALA A 152 24.18 -9.43 0.48
CA ALA A 152 23.99 -10.26 -0.70
C ALA A 152 22.56 -10.80 -0.80
N ILE A 153 21.72 -10.66 0.23
CA ILE A 153 20.32 -11.08 0.20
C ILE A 153 19.45 -9.85 -0.05
N ASN A 154 18.97 -9.70 -1.28
CA ASN A 154 18.25 -8.50 -1.73
C ASN A 154 16.84 -8.43 -1.15
N SER A 155 16.11 -9.53 -1.15
CA SER A 155 14.75 -9.59 -0.59
C SER A 155 14.33 -11.02 -0.28
N VAL A 156 13.40 -11.15 0.65
CA VAL A 156 12.65 -12.38 0.89
C VAL A 156 11.18 -12.11 0.58
N THR A 157 10.57 -12.94 -0.26
CA THR A 157 9.16 -12.85 -0.63
C THR A 157 8.43 -14.16 -0.32
N VAL A 158 7.14 -14.06 0.00
CA VAL A 158 6.27 -15.24 0.07
C VAL A 158 5.66 -15.47 -1.32
N ASP A 159 5.92 -16.64 -1.89
CA ASP A 159 5.30 -17.08 -3.13
C ASP A 159 4.17 -18.06 -2.81
N PHE A 160 2.98 -17.50 -2.56
CA PHE A 160 1.75 -18.29 -2.37
C PHE A 160 1.39 -19.12 -3.61
N LEU A 161 1.80 -18.68 -4.81
CA LEU A 161 1.58 -19.39 -6.07
C LEU A 161 2.40 -20.68 -6.14
N ASN A 162 3.39 -20.91 -5.30
CA ASN A 162 4.13 -22.17 -5.26
C ASN A 162 4.28 -22.73 -3.84
N SER A 163 3.68 -22.06 -2.86
CA SER A 163 3.76 -22.40 -1.43
C SER A 163 5.21 -22.48 -0.96
N GLN A 164 6.01 -21.47 -1.30
CA GLN A 164 7.43 -21.40 -0.99
C GLN A 164 7.85 -19.98 -0.58
N LEU A 165 9.00 -19.88 0.09
CA LEU A 165 9.70 -18.60 0.26
C LEU A 165 10.71 -18.45 -0.86
N VAL A 166 10.70 -17.28 -1.52
CA VAL A 166 11.68 -16.94 -2.55
C VAL A 166 12.68 -15.97 -1.95
N VAL A 167 13.93 -16.40 -1.87
CA VAL A 167 15.05 -15.58 -1.42
C VAL A 167 15.78 -15.08 -2.66
N ASN A 168 15.68 -13.79 -2.92
CA ASN A 168 16.43 -13.15 -3.98
C ASN A 168 17.82 -12.81 -3.46
N VAL A 169 18.83 -13.54 -3.92
CA VAL A 169 20.24 -13.30 -3.62
C VAL A 169 20.86 -12.52 -4.77
N ALA A 170 21.56 -11.42 -4.46
CA ALA A 170 22.40 -10.70 -5.40
C ALA A 170 23.38 -11.66 -6.07
N ASN A 171 23.29 -11.79 -7.38
CA ASN A 171 24.18 -12.67 -8.11
C ASN A 171 25.43 -11.91 -8.57
N THR A 172 26.47 -11.77 -7.72
CA THR A 172 27.90 -11.76 -8.12
C THR A 172 28.91 -11.63 -6.95
N PRO A 173 30.17 -12.07 -7.14
CA PRO A 173 31.37 -11.64 -6.37
C PRO A 173 31.76 -10.16 -6.57
N ALA A 174 30.88 -9.35 -7.15
CA ALA A 174 31.19 -8.14 -7.90
C ALA A 174 30.08 -7.08 -7.73
N GLY A 175 29.50 -6.99 -6.52
CA GLY A 175 29.03 -5.71 -5.96
C GLY A 175 30.20 -4.80 -5.56
N HIS A 176 31.44 -5.30 -5.70
CA HIS A 176 32.72 -4.61 -5.52
C HIS A 176 33.05 -3.67 -6.68
N VAL A 177 32.26 -2.62 -6.93
CA VAL A 177 32.74 -1.30 -7.37
C VAL A 177 31.67 -0.26 -7.00
N LEU A 178 31.56 0.08 -5.72
CA LEU A 178 31.08 1.41 -5.35
C LEU A 178 32.24 2.37 -5.66
N ASN A 179 32.14 3.06 -6.80
CA ASN A 179 32.96 4.22 -7.07
C ASN A 179 32.02 5.34 -7.56
N LEU A 180 31.73 6.27 -6.64
CA LEU A 180 31.32 7.65 -6.93
C LEU A 180 32.31 8.26 -7.94
N PRO A 181 31.95 9.21 -8.83
CA PRO A 181 30.87 10.20 -8.70
C PRO A 181 30.04 10.44 -9.99
N THR A 182 28.83 10.99 -9.87
CA THR A 182 28.26 11.86 -10.91
C THR A 182 27.53 13.03 -10.28
N LEU A 183 28.14 14.20 -10.46
CA LEU A 183 27.48 15.50 -10.38
C LEU A 183 26.29 15.55 -11.34
N ILE A 184 25.23 16.23 -10.87
CA ILE A 184 24.19 17.00 -11.59
C ILE A 184 24.10 16.80 -13.11
N ALA A 185 22.91 16.36 -13.56
CA ALA A 185 22.22 16.56 -14.84
C ALA A 185 21.59 15.22 -15.28
N ASN A 186 20.28 15.06 -15.45
CA ASN A 186 19.40 15.89 -16.25
C ASN A 186 17.94 15.74 -15.76
N ILE A 187 17.24 16.86 -15.65
CA ILE A 187 15.79 16.87 -15.79
C ILE A 187 15.50 16.40 -17.22
N LYS A 188 15.01 15.17 -17.37
CA LYS A 188 14.54 14.65 -18.66
C LYS A 188 13.12 15.17 -18.88
N VAL A 189 12.98 16.12 -19.81
CA VAL A 189 11.67 16.53 -20.32
C VAL A 189 11.13 15.37 -21.16
N VAL A 190 10.18 14.62 -20.61
CA VAL A 190 9.40 13.65 -21.38
C VAL A 190 8.46 14.45 -22.29
N LEU A 191 8.77 14.49 -23.59
CA LEU A 191 7.81 14.92 -24.60
C LEU A 191 6.79 13.80 -24.78
N SER A 192 5.69 13.89 -24.05
CA SER A 192 4.53 13.05 -24.33
C SER A 192 3.88 13.47 -25.65
N PRO A 193 3.42 12.53 -26.48
CA PRO A 193 2.63 12.86 -27.67
C PRO A 193 1.40 13.66 -27.24
N ASN A 194 1.21 14.81 -27.90
CA ASN A 194 0.06 15.70 -27.73
C ASN A 194 -1.25 14.90 -27.73
N SER A 195 -1.78 14.64 -26.54
CA SER A 195 -3.12 14.10 -26.32
C SER A 195 -3.80 14.91 -25.22
N GLY A 196 -4.29 16.09 -25.60
CA GLY A 196 -5.71 16.47 -25.46
C GLY A 196 -6.38 16.72 -24.11
N GLY A 197 -5.77 16.49 -22.93
CA GLY A 197 -6.38 16.84 -21.64
C GLY A 197 -6.01 18.24 -21.11
N PRO A 198 -6.86 18.94 -20.33
CA PRO A 198 -6.43 20.11 -19.57
C PRO A 198 -5.39 19.68 -18.52
N VAL A 199 -4.15 20.16 -18.65
CA VAL A 199 -3.06 19.91 -17.69
C VAL A 199 -3.36 20.67 -16.41
N GLU A 200 -3.61 19.96 -15.31
CA GLU A 200 -3.77 20.58 -14.00
C GLU A 200 -2.39 20.91 -13.42
N ARG A 201 -2.16 22.20 -13.15
CA ARG A 201 -0.86 22.73 -12.70
C ARG A 201 -0.78 22.88 -11.18
N ARG A 202 -1.87 22.60 -10.48
CA ARG A 202 -1.90 22.54 -9.02
C ARG A 202 -1.05 21.38 -8.51
N PRO A 203 -0.36 21.56 -7.36
CA PRO A 203 0.32 20.47 -6.68
C PRO A 203 -0.69 19.42 -6.21
N MET A 204 -0.37 18.14 -6.39
CA MET A 204 -1.17 16.99 -5.93
C MET A 204 -0.29 15.76 -5.63
N GLY A 205 -0.91 14.65 -5.22
CA GLY A 205 -0.19 13.38 -5.07
C GLY A 205 0.49 12.95 -6.38
N GLY A 206 1.65 12.31 -6.32
CA GLY A 206 2.48 11.96 -7.48
C GLY A 206 3.43 13.07 -7.95
N ASP A 207 3.28 14.30 -7.45
CA ASP A 207 4.13 15.44 -7.82
C ASP A 207 5.44 15.44 -7.04
N THR A 208 6.47 16.04 -7.64
CA THR A 208 7.75 16.29 -6.97
C THR A 208 7.58 17.19 -5.76
N TYR A 209 8.27 16.84 -4.68
CA TYR A 209 8.74 17.80 -3.68
C TYR A 209 10.23 17.65 -3.44
N ILE A 210 10.79 18.67 -2.83
CA ILE A 210 12.14 18.65 -2.29
C ILE A 210 12.14 18.90 -0.79
N SER A 211 13.10 18.30 -0.11
CA SER A 211 13.39 18.47 1.31
C SER A 211 14.89 18.61 1.53
N ALA A 212 15.28 19.20 2.65
CA ALA A 212 16.67 19.43 3.01
C ALA A 212 16.84 19.37 4.53
N PRO A 213 18.01 18.96 5.04
CA PRO A 213 18.26 18.92 6.48
C PRO A 213 18.26 20.31 7.13
N THR A 214 18.56 21.35 6.36
CA THR A 214 18.52 22.76 6.76
C THR A 214 17.73 23.60 5.75
N SER A 215 17.54 24.89 6.06
CA SER A 215 16.83 25.82 5.18
C SER A 215 17.45 25.88 3.78
N LEU A 216 16.62 26.01 2.73
CA LEU A 216 17.11 26.21 1.36
C LEU A 216 17.95 27.49 1.19
N ALA A 217 17.83 28.46 2.12
CA ALA A 217 18.65 29.67 2.12
C ALA A 217 20.05 29.47 2.72
N ASP A 218 20.29 28.37 3.42
CA ASP A 218 21.57 28.04 4.08
C ASP A 218 22.70 27.89 3.05
N GLU A 219 23.77 28.68 3.21
CA GLU A 219 24.93 28.66 2.31
C GLU A 219 25.74 27.35 2.41
N SER A 220 25.58 26.61 3.51
CA SER A 220 26.26 25.33 3.72
C SER A 220 25.54 24.15 3.06
N LEU A 221 24.27 24.32 2.64
CA LEU A 221 23.47 23.27 2.02
C LEU A 221 24.12 22.76 0.73
N LYS A 222 24.36 21.44 0.64
CA LYS A 222 25.05 20.81 -0.49
C LYS A 222 24.14 20.09 -1.47
N ALA A 223 23.03 19.56 -0.99
CA ALA A 223 22.09 18.79 -1.77
C ALA A 223 20.68 18.90 -1.15
N VAL A 224 19.69 18.58 -1.96
CA VAL A 224 18.29 18.41 -1.54
C VAL A 224 17.85 17.00 -1.91
N ASP A 225 16.96 16.42 -1.12
CA ASP A 225 16.31 15.18 -1.47
C ASP A 225 15.15 15.48 -2.41
N VAL A 226 14.91 14.56 -3.35
CA VAL A 226 13.84 14.65 -4.33
C VAL A 226 12.94 13.44 -4.14
N CYS A 227 11.68 13.68 -3.82
CA CYS A 227 10.69 12.65 -3.63
C CYS A 227 9.36 13.07 -4.26
N SER A 228 8.37 12.18 -4.15
CA SER A 228 7.02 12.38 -4.67
C SER A 228 6.00 12.40 -3.53
N PHE A 229 5.01 13.29 -3.62
CA PHE A 229 3.86 13.25 -2.73
C PHE A 229 3.07 11.94 -2.93
N GLY A 230 2.51 11.37 -1.87
CA GLY A 230 1.68 10.19 -1.98
C GLY A 230 0.21 10.57 -1.99
N PHE A 231 -0.46 10.42 -0.84
CA PHE A 231 -1.89 10.70 -0.72
C PHE A 231 -2.19 11.86 0.22
N ASN A 232 -2.98 12.81 -0.27
CA ASN A 232 -3.60 13.82 0.58
C ASN A 232 -4.55 13.13 1.56
N SER A 233 -4.42 13.51 2.82
CA SER A 233 -5.06 12.86 3.97
C SER A 233 -5.63 13.91 4.92
N VAL A 234 -6.47 13.46 5.83
CA VAL A 234 -7.09 14.29 6.87
C VAL A 234 -7.19 13.49 8.15
N ASP A 235 -6.90 14.13 9.29
CA ASP A 235 -7.09 13.54 10.60
C ASP A 235 -8.41 13.99 11.24
N ALA A 236 -8.75 13.43 12.41
CA ALA A 236 -10.00 13.74 13.10
C ALA A 236 -10.12 15.22 13.52
N ALA A 237 -8.99 15.93 13.63
CA ALA A 237 -8.94 17.36 13.94
C ALA A 237 -9.03 18.24 12.68
N GLY A 238 -9.13 17.65 11.48
CA GLY A 238 -9.24 18.36 10.21
C GLY A 238 -7.92 18.89 9.67
N ASN A 239 -6.77 18.46 10.20
CA ASN A 239 -5.47 18.87 9.65
C ASN A 239 -5.32 18.35 8.22
N ALA A 240 -4.86 19.21 7.30
CA ALA A 240 -4.47 18.78 5.96
C ALA A 240 -3.08 18.12 6.01
N LEU A 241 -3.03 16.85 5.63
CA LEU A 241 -1.82 16.03 5.68
C LEU A 241 -1.51 15.45 4.31
N ASN A 242 -0.27 15.09 4.05
CA ASN A 242 0.12 14.21 2.95
C ASN A 242 0.96 13.05 3.49
N ILE A 243 0.70 11.84 3.00
CA ILE A 243 1.49 10.65 3.31
C ILE A 243 2.51 10.46 2.19
N SER A 244 3.79 10.35 2.54
CA SER A 244 4.92 10.09 1.62
C SER A 244 5.87 9.04 2.24
N ALA A 245 7.05 8.80 1.68
CA ALA A 245 8.02 7.84 2.21
C ALA A 245 8.81 8.44 3.39
N GLY A 246 9.21 7.60 4.34
CA GLY A 246 9.91 8.00 5.55
C GLY A 246 11.35 8.40 5.29
N HIS A 247 12.04 7.67 4.42
CA HIS A 247 13.41 8.00 4.02
C HIS A 247 13.54 9.33 3.26
N CYS A 248 12.43 9.98 2.88
CA CYS A 248 12.43 11.31 2.28
C CYS A 248 12.53 12.45 3.30
N ASP A 249 12.46 12.14 4.60
CA ASP A 249 12.78 13.11 5.65
C ASP A 249 14.30 13.08 5.93
N PRO A 250 15.07 14.09 5.50
CA PRO A 250 16.51 14.14 5.74
C PRO A 250 16.88 14.23 7.23
N ASN A 251 15.93 14.62 8.08
CA ASN A 251 16.12 14.75 9.51
C ASN A 251 15.62 13.50 10.26
N LEU A 252 15.26 12.42 9.58
CA LEU A 252 14.89 11.16 10.22
C LEU A 252 16.00 10.67 11.17
N GLY A 253 15.64 10.41 12.44
CA GLY A 253 16.59 10.00 13.48
C GLY A 253 17.59 11.09 13.92
N LYS A 254 17.38 12.34 13.52
CA LYS A 254 18.26 13.49 13.78
C LYS A 254 17.45 14.70 14.25
N GLY A 255 18.05 15.54 15.09
CA GLY A 255 17.47 16.82 15.49
C GLY A 255 16.06 16.68 16.09
N ASP A 256 15.11 17.48 15.60
CA ASP A 256 13.69 17.39 15.96
C ASP A 256 12.88 16.52 14.99
N GLU A 257 13.53 15.82 14.06
CA GLU A 257 12.92 14.98 13.01
C GLU A 257 11.89 15.75 12.17
N ARG A 258 12.20 17.02 11.88
CA ARG A 258 11.38 17.86 11.03
C ARG A 258 12.24 18.53 9.96
N ALA A 259 11.92 18.25 8.71
CA ALA A 259 12.37 19.04 7.59
C ALA A 259 11.20 19.74 6.90
N ASP A 260 11.46 20.92 6.37
CA ASP A 260 10.51 21.64 5.54
C ASP A 260 10.39 20.98 4.17
N VAL A 261 9.17 21.02 3.62
CA VAL A 261 8.83 20.43 2.32
C VAL A 261 8.46 21.54 1.34
N TYR A 262 9.04 21.49 0.14
CA TYR A 262 8.91 22.53 -0.88
C TYR A 262 8.49 21.94 -2.22
N VAL A 263 7.70 22.69 -2.99
CA VAL A 263 7.55 22.41 -4.42
C VAL A 263 8.75 23.06 -5.13
N PRO A 264 9.54 22.31 -5.91
CA PRO A 264 10.79 22.84 -6.46
C PRO A 264 10.55 23.96 -7.47
N ASN A 265 11.26 25.07 -7.29
CA ASN A 265 11.48 26.05 -8.35
C ASN A 265 12.80 25.72 -9.05
N VAL A 266 12.70 25.14 -10.25
CA VAL A 266 13.85 24.66 -11.02
C VAL A 266 14.79 25.79 -11.52
N HIS A 267 14.33 27.04 -11.51
CA HIS A 267 15.14 28.19 -11.90
C HIS A 267 15.86 28.84 -10.70
N ASP A 268 15.31 28.68 -9.50
CA ASP A 268 15.88 29.18 -8.26
C ASP A 268 15.38 28.34 -7.09
N LEU A 269 16.22 27.38 -6.65
CA LEU A 269 15.88 26.49 -5.55
C LEU A 269 15.58 27.24 -4.26
N LYS A 270 16.24 28.38 -3.99
CA LYS A 270 16.01 29.18 -2.77
C LYS A 270 14.64 29.84 -2.77
N ALA A 271 14.07 30.09 -3.96
CA ALA A 271 12.73 30.60 -4.16
C ALA A 271 11.67 29.49 -4.25
N SER A 272 12.02 28.22 -3.94
CA SER A 272 11.04 27.13 -3.89
C SER A 272 10.00 27.41 -2.80
N PRO A 273 8.70 27.42 -3.13
CA PRO A 273 7.68 27.66 -2.13
C PRO A 273 7.52 26.50 -1.16
N GLN A 274 7.59 26.79 0.14
CA GLN A 274 7.26 25.83 1.18
C GLN A 274 5.77 25.47 1.12
N VAL A 275 5.47 24.18 1.21
CA VAL A 275 4.12 23.62 1.18
C VAL A 275 3.78 22.81 2.42
N GLY A 276 4.76 22.51 3.27
CA GLY A 276 4.54 21.86 4.55
C GLY A 276 5.83 21.59 5.29
N SER A 277 5.73 20.74 6.31
CA SER A 277 6.88 20.18 7.02
C SER A 277 6.57 18.74 7.41
N PHE A 278 7.61 17.89 7.48
CA PHE A 278 7.47 16.60 8.12
C PHE A 278 7.10 16.80 9.59
N VAL A 279 6.17 15.97 10.07
CA VAL A 279 5.73 15.93 11.47
C VAL A 279 5.89 14.54 12.08
N ARG A 280 6.17 13.55 11.23
CA ARG A 280 6.46 12.17 11.57
C ARG A 280 7.14 11.52 10.38
N ALA A 281 8.15 10.71 10.63
CA ALA A 281 8.75 9.82 9.64
C ALA A 281 9.13 8.50 10.31
N GLN A 282 9.07 7.42 9.55
CA GLN A 282 9.36 6.06 9.99
C GLN A 282 10.11 5.33 8.87
N LEU A 283 11.21 4.66 9.22
CA LEU A 283 11.93 3.77 8.31
C LEU A 283 12.34 2.51 9.05
N GLY A 284 11.66 1.40 8.76
CA GLY A 284 11.86 0.12 9.42
C GLY A 284 11.34 0.13 10.86
N GLY A 285 12.16 -0.26 11.83
CA GLY A 285 11.78 -0.30 13.25
C GLY A 285 10.75 -1.39 13.57
N SER A 286 9.96 -1.21 14.63
CA SER A 286 8.98 -2.20 15.10
C SER A 286 7.83 -2.44 14.12
N SER A 287 7.42 -1.42 13.37
CA SER A 287 6.40 -1.55 12.32
C SER A 287 6.98 -2.13 11.03
N GLY A 288 8.28 -1.96 10.79
CA GLY A 288 8.93 -2.33 9.54
C GLY A 288 8.45 -1.49 8.36
N LEU A 289 7.78 -0.36 8.56
CA LEU A 289 7.22 0.45 7.48
C LEU A 289 8.18 1.57 7.06
N ASP A 290 7.99 2.08 5.85
CA ASP A 290 8.68 3.26 5.33
C ASP A 290 7.66 4.33 4.91
N TYR A 291 7.36 5.27 5.81
CA TYR A 291 6.40 6.33 5.53
C TYR A 291 6.71 7.60 6.33
N SER A 292 6.16 8.72 5.87
CA SER A 292 6.16 9.99 6.56
C SER A 292 4.79 10.66 6.48
N VAL A 293 4.56 11.57 7.42
CA VAL A 293 3.41 12.46 7.44
C VAL A 293 3.92 13.88 7.30
N ILE A 294 3.45 14.56 6.26
CA ILE A 294 3.74 15.96 5.98
C ILE A 294 2.50 16.77 6.38
N LYS A 295 2.66 17.70 7.32
CA LYS A 295 1.61 18.66 7.65
C LYS A 295 1.62 19.78 6.62
N LEU A 296 0.55 19.89 5.85
CA LEU A 296 0.43 20.87 4.78
C LEU A 296 0.12 22.25 5.36
N ASN A 297 0.78 23.28 4.82
CA ASN A 297 0.49 24.66 5.18
C ASN A 297 -0.70 25.22 4.36
N GLU A 298 -1.20 26.39 4.74
CA GLU A 298 -2.35 26.98 4.05
C GLU A 298 -2.10 27.26 2.56
N ARG A 299 -0.85 27.52 2.17
CA ARG A 299 -0.49 27.73 0.76
C ARG A 299 -0.77 26.46 -0.04
N ALA A 300 -0.36 25.31 0.47
CA ALA A 300 -0.59 24.02 -0.17
C ALA A 300 -2.09 23.69 -0.23
N VAL A 301 -2.82 23.92 0.87
CA VAL A 301 -4.27 23.72 0.94
C VAL A 301 -4.99 24.57 -0.10
N ARG A 302 -4.72 25.89 -0.16
CA ARG A 302 -5.28 26.79 -1.19
C ARG A 302 -4.91 26.39 -2.62
N ALA A 303 -3.78 25.69 -2.79
CA ALA A 303 -3.34 25.18 -4.07
C ALA A 303 -3.99 23.84 -4.44
N GLY A 304 -4.83 23.24 -3.59
CA GLY A 304 -5.55 22.00 -3.86
C GLY A 304 -4.93 20.73 -3.27
N MET A 305 -3.91 20.84 -2.41
CA MET A 305 -3.31 19.69 -1.70
C MET A 305 -4.21 19.11 -0.60
N ASP A 306 -5.45 19.58 -0.50
CA ASP A 306 -6.50 19.00 0.34
C ASP A 306 -7.59 18.27 -0.47
N GLN A 307 -7.35 18.08 -1.79
CA GLN A 307 -8.23 17.36 -2.68
C GLN A 307 -7.82 15.88 -2.80
N PRO A 308 -8.76 14.97 -3.12
CA PRO A 308 -8.50 13.54 -3.25
C PRO A 308 -7.85 13.20 -4.60
N SER A 309 -6.76 13.87 -4.96
CA SER A 309 -6.18 13.83 -6.30
C SER A 309 -4.76 13.29 -6.32
N VAL A 310 -4.48 12.48 -7.35
CA VAL A 310 -3.15 12.03 -7.75
C VAL A 310 -2.92 12.39 -9.21
N ARG A 311 -1.70 12.80 -9.55
CA ARG A 311 -1.30 13.10 -10.92
C ARG A 311 -1.28 11.82 -11.75
N GLY A 312 -2.01 11.83 -12.84
CA GLY A 312 -1.96 10.83 -13.89
C GLY A 312 -0.88 11.14 -14.94
N ALA A 313 -0.79 10.32 -15.97
CA ALA A 313 0.06 10.61 -17.13
C ALA A 313 -0.29 11.97 -17.76
N ASN A 314 0.71 12.63 -18.33
CA ASN A 314 0.60 13.91 -19.04
C ASN A 314 -0.04 15.05 -18.23
N GLY A 315 0.04 14.98 -16.90
CA GLY A 315 -0.48 16.02 -16.01
C GLY A 315 -2.00 15.98 -15.80
N THR A 316 -2.64 14.87 -16.15
CA THR A 316 -4.04 14.60 -15.79
C THR A 316 -4.19 14.32 -14.31
N THR A 317 -5.45 14.19 -13.86
CA THR A 317 -5.76 13.95 -12.45
C THR A 317 -6.63 12.71 -12.30
N LEU A 318 -6.19 11.80 -11.44
CA LEU A 318 -6.96 10.67 -10.96
C LEU A 318 -7.58 11.04 -9.60
N THR A 319 -8.89 10.90 -9.49
CA THR A 319 -9.58 11.05 -8.21
C THR A 319 -9.50 9.75 -7.43
N ILE A 320 -9.07 9.83 -6.17
CA ILE A 320 -9.05 8.73 -5.23
C ILE A 320 -10.43 8.59 -4.59
N THR A 321 -10.98 7.38 -4.62
CA THR A 321 -12.37 7.10 -4.20
C THR A 321 -12.44 6.19 -2.97
N GLY A 322 -11.32 5.59 -2.58
CA GLY A 322 -11.24 4.66 -1.46
C GLY A 322 -9.81 4.21 -1.20
N THR A 323 -9.67 3.24 -0.30
CA THR A 323 -8.40 2.53 -0.03
C THR A 323 -8.54 1.06 -0.41
N ALA A 324 -7.42 0.44 -0.73
CA ALA A 324 -7.30 -0.94 -1.14
C ALA A 324 -6.18 -1.65 -0.38
N ASP A 325 -6.27 -2.97 -0.33
CA ASP A 325 -5.23 -3.87 0.16
C ASP A 325 -4.54 -4.57 -1.03
N PRO A 326 -3.21 -4.81 -0.98
CA PRO A 326 -2.51 -5.53 -2.05
C PRO A 326 -2.95 -7.00 -2.11
N ILE A 327 -3.13 -7.49 -3.34
CA ILE A 327 -3.41 -8.88 -3.67
C ILE A 327 -2.60 -9.24 -4.90
N VAL A 328 -1.87 -10.35 -4.86
CA VAL A 328 -1.08 -10.85 -6.00
C VAL A 328 -1.96 -10.97 -7.25
N GLY A 329 -1.46 -10.47 -8.38
CA GLY A 329 -2.17 -10.43 -9.65
C GLY A 329 -3.14 -9.25 -9.82
N ALA A 330 -3.39 -8.45 -8.78
CA ALA A 330 -4.17 -7.22 -8.91
C ALA A 330 -3.42 -6.22 -9.81
N PRO A 331 -4.10 -5.58 -10.80
CA PRO A 331 -3.47 -4.56 -11.60
C PRO A 331 -3.28 -3.29 -10.78
N VAL A 332 -2.15 -2.63 -10.98
CA VAL A 332 -1.79 -1.40 -10.28
C VAL A 332 -1.22 -0.38 -11.25
N CYS A 333 -1.39 0.88 -10.92
CA CYS A 333 -0.63 1.97 -11.52
C CYS A 333 0.00 2.82 -10.43
N LYS A 334 1.14 3.44 -10.73
CA LYS A 334 1.84 4.29 -9.78
C LYS A 334 2.26 5.60 -10.41
N SER A 335 2.18 6.67 -9.61
CA SER A 335 2.54 8.03 -9.97
C SER A 335 3.75 8.49 -9.17
N GLY A 336 4.76 9.00 -9.86
CA GLY A 336 5.98 9.55 -9.26
C GLY A 336 6.68 10.49 -10.22
N GLN A 337 7.59 11.31 -9.69
CA GLN A 337 8.15 12.42 -10.44
C GLN A 337 9.08 12.02 -11.60
N SER A 338 9.74 10.86 -11.48
CA SER A 338 10.79 10.42 -12.41
C SER A 338 10.22 9.58 -13.53
N SER A 339 9.45 8.55 -13.18
CA SER A 339 8.87 7.65 -14.16
C SER A 339 7.45 8.04 -14.57
N THR A 340 6.92 9.13 -14.02
CA THR A 340 5.56 9.62 -14.25
C THR A 340 4.53 8.59 -13.83
N PHE A 341 3.77 8.04 -14.78
CA PHE A 341 2.68 7.12 -14.55
C PHE A 341 2.94 5.80 -15.28
N THR A 342 3.25 4.74 -14.52
CA THR A 342 3.47 3.39 -15.04
C THR A 342 2.53 2.41 -14.37
N CYS A 343 2.16 1.35 -15.08
CA CYS A 343 1.31 0.30 -14.55
C CYS A 343 2.01 -1.06 -14.55
N GLY A 344 1.54 -1.95 -13.69
CA GLY A 344 2.00 -3.33 -13.57
C GLY A 344 1.01 -4.15 -12.76
N PHE A 345 1.51 -5.21 -12.13
CA PHE A 345 0.72 -6.07 -11.25
C PHE A 345 1.40 -6.17 -9.90
N VAL A 346 0.61 -6.40 -8.85
CA VAL A 346 1.17 -6.89 -7.58
C VAL A 346 1.78 -8.27 -7.83
N VAL A 347 3.08 -8.41 -7.58
CA VAL A 347 3.81 -9.67 -7.77
C VAL A 347 4.01 -10.41 -6.45
N ALA A 348 4.01 -9.69 -5.34
CA ALA A 348 3.95 -10.24 -3.99
C ALA A 348 3.17 -9.26 -3.11
N ASP A 349 2.21 -9.73 -2.34
CA ASP A 349 1.43 -8.92 -1.39
C ASP A 349 2.15 -8.73 -0.04
N ARG A 350 3.18 -9.55 0.23
CA ARG A 350 4.10 -9.40 1.35
C ARG A 350 5.55 -9.65 0.94
N VAL A 351 6.41 -8.66 1.19
CA VAL A 351 7.86 -8.72 1.00
C VAL A 351 8.58 -8.12 2.20
N GLU A 352 9.77 -8.63 2.50
CA GLU A 352 10.72 -8.04 3.44
C GLU A 352 12.04 -7.79 2.71
N THR A 353 12.53 -6.56 2.81
CA THR A 353 13.74 -6.09 2.11
C THR A 353 14.56 -5.18 3.00
N GLN A 354 15.84 -5.08 2.70
CA GLN A 354 16.73 -4.14 3.37
C GLN A 354 16.81 -2.85 2.56
N LEU A 355 16.45 -1.72 3.17
CA LEU A 355 16.72 -0.39 2.62
C LEU A 355 17.91 0.22 3.35
N TYR A 356 18.83 0.80 2.57
CA TYR A 356 19.99 1.48 3.11
C TYR A 356 19.72 2.97 3.17
N THR A 357 19.91 3.55 4.34
CA THR A 357 19.88 5.01 4.55
C THR A 357 21.09 5.67 3.89
N ALA A 358 21.03 7.00 3.72
CA ALA A 358 22.16 7.78 3.22
C ALA A 358 23.43 7.62 4.09
N ASP A 359 23.27 7.34 5.39
CA ASP A 359 24.36 7.08 6.33
C ASP A 359 24.87 5.62 6.27
N GLY A 360 24.31 4.79 5.39
CA GLY A 360 24.72 3.42 5.15
C GLY A 360 24.16 2.38 6.13
N GLU A 361 23.28 2.78 7.04
CA GLU A 361 22.55 1.86 7.91
C GLU A 361 21.47 1.10 7.14
N SER A 362 21.41 -0.21 7.34
CA SER A 362 20.34 -1.06 6.82
C SER A 362 19.12 -1.02 7.74
N LYS A 363 17.94 -0.83 7.15
CA LYS A 363 16.64 -0.89 7.82
C LYS A 363 15.79 -1.95 7.12
N THR A 364 15.29 -2.91 7.88
CA THR A 364 14.35 -3.90 7.37
C THR A 364 13.00 -3.23 7.14
N VAL A 365 12.53 -3.26 5.89
CA VAL A 365 11.27 -2.70 5.45
C VAL A 365 10.37 -3.81 4.90
N ARG A 366 9.09 -3.73 5.28
CA ARG A 366 8.03 -4.67 4.97
C ARG A 366 6.96 -3.96 4.16
N GLY A 367 6.51 -4.60 3.09
CA GLY A 367 5.53 -4.03 2.18
C GLY A 367 4.99 -5.05 1.19
N PHE A 368 4.60 -4.59 0.02
CA PHE A 368 4.25 -5.41 -1.14
C PHE A 368 5.18 -5.10 -2.31
N ALA A 369 5.29 -5.98 -3.29
CA ALA A 369 6.03 -5.75 -4.52
C ALA A 369 5.08 -5.66 -5.71
N SER A 370 5.40 -4.77 -6.66
CA SER A 370 4.72 -4.67 -7.95
C SER A 370 5.71 -4.65 -9.10
N SER A 371 5.25 -5.00 -10.30
CA SER A 371 6.02 -4.91 -11.55
C SER A 371 5.92 -3.55 -12.23
N ALA A 372 5.26 -2.57 -11.62
CA ALA A 372 5.21 -1.22 -12.17
C ALA A 372 6.62 -0.60 -12.05
N CYS A 373 7.21 -0.20 -13.17
CA CYS A 373 8.57 0.38 -13.18
C CYS A 373 8.62 1.66 -12.34
N THR A 374 9.62 1.75 -11.45
CA THR A 374 9.85 2.86 -10.53
C THR A 374 11.31 3.28 -10.58
N LEU A 375 11.58 4.57 -10.63
CA LEU A 375 12.92 5.17 -10.72
C LEU A 375 13.22 6.00 -9.46
N GLY A 376 14.50 6.33 -9.23
CA GLY A 376 14.91 7.20 -8.12
C GLY A 376 14.18 8.54 -8.20
N GLY A 377 13.62 9.02 -7.08
CA GLY A 377 12.76 10.21 -7.01
C GLY A 377 11.25 9.92 -7.03
N ASP A 378 10.83 8.70 -7.40
CA ASP A 378 9.43 8.27 -7.29
C ASP A 378 9.02 7.89 -5.85
N SER A 379 9.99 7.83 -4.93
CA SER A 379 9.78 7.53 -3.51
C SER A 379 8.68 8.39 -2.90
N GLY A 380 7.78 7.76 -2.15
CA GLY A 380 6.59 8.38 -1.57
C GLY A 380 5.41 8.52 -2.53
N GLY A 381 5.63 8.35 -3.83
CA GLY A 381 4.61 8.48 -4.87
C GLY A 381 3.45 7.51 -4.71
N ALA A 382 2.27 7.91 -5.16
CA ALA A 382 1.04 7.13 -4.98
C ALA A 382 1.00 5.88 -5.87
N ILE A 383 0.61 4.74 -5.28
CA ILE A 383 0.29 3.48 -5.96
C ILE A 383 -1.22 3.23 -5.80
N VAL A 384 -1.91 3.01 -6.91
CA VAL A 384 -3.36 2.82 -6.99
C VAL A 384 -3.72 1.49 -7.63
N SER A 385 -4.89 0.96 -7.27
CA SER A 385 -5.55 -0.12 -8.01
C SER A 385 -6.99 0.32 -8.30
N GLY A 386 -7.36 0.39 -9.58
CA GLY A 386 -8.54 1.14 -9.99
C GLY A 386 -8.38 2.62 -9.63
N THR A 387 -9.33 3.15 -8.85
CA THR A 387 -9.32 4.48 -8.24
C THR A 387 -9.05 4.46 -6.73
N LEU A 388 -8.60 3.32 -6.20
CA LEU A 388 -8.35 3.12 -4.78
C LEU A 388 -6.86 3.34 -4.47
N ALA A 389 -6.58 4.04 -3.38
CA ALA A 389 -5.25 4.15 -2.83
C ALA A 389 -4.79 2.77 -2.33
N LEU A 390 -3.72 2.22 -2.91
CA LEU A 390 -3.17 0.92 -2.53
C LEU A 390 -1.99 1.08 -1.57
N GLY A 391 -1.10 2.04 -1.84
CA GLY A 391 0.11 2.26 -1.07
C GLY A 391 0.98 3.36 -1.64
N ILE A 392 2.13 3.60 -1.02
CA ILE A 392 3.14 4.54 -1.50
C ILE A 392 4.39 3.80 -1.94
N THR A 393 5.12 4.36 -2.90
CA THR A 393 6.41 3.84 -3.36
C THR A 393 7.47 4.00 -2.27
N SER A 394 8.30 2.98 -2.05
CA SER A 394 9.43 3.03 -1.10
C SER A 394 10.77 2.72 -1.76
N GLY A 395 10.85 1.73 -2.66
CA GLY A 395 12.12 1.42 -3.33
C GLY A 395 11.93 0.59 -4.60
N SER A 396 12.99 0.42 -5.39
CA SER A 396 12.94 -0.39 -6.61
C SER A 396 14.33 -0.89 -7.04
N ASN A 397 14.36 -2.03 -7.74
CA ASN A 397 15.55 -2.53 -8.43
C ASN A 397 15.90 -1.74 -9.71
N ALA A 398 15.05 -0.80 -10.12
CA ALA A 398 15.23 0.05 -11.29
C ALA A 398 15.57 1.51 -10.94
N ALA A 399 15.83 1.81 -9.66
CA ALA A 399 16.00 3.19 -9.19
C ALA A 399 17.07 3.97 -9.96
N ASP A 400 18.17 3.32 -10.34
CA ASP A 400 19.31 3.94 -11.03
C ASP A 400 19.20 3.93 -12.56
N ALA A 401 18.11 3.38 -13.11
CA ALA A 401 17.93 3.31 -14.55
C ALA A 401 17.61 4.70 -15.15
N PRO A 402 18.15 5.06 -16.33
CA PRO A 402 17.85 6.35 -16.96
C PRO A 402 16.39 6.54 -17.36
N ASP A 403 15.71 5.44 -17.72
CA ASP A 403 14.28 5.39 -17.90
C ASP A 403 13.74 3.95 -17.79
N CYS A 404 12.40 3.84 -17.78
CA CYS A 404 11.73 2.55 -17.70
C CYS A 404 11.90 1.66 -18.92
N GLY A 405 12.19 2.22 -20.10
CA GLY A 405 12.48 1.43 -21.29
C GLY A 405 13.80 0.67 -21.12
N GLU A 406 14.84 1.38 -20.71
CA GLU A 406 16.14 0.78 -20.41
C GLU A 406 16.07 -0.16 -19.20
N ALA A 407 15.35 0.20 -18.14
CA ALA A 407 15.15 -0.67 -16.99
C ALA A 407 14.50 -2.00 -17.38
N ASN A 408 13.43 -1.95 -18.17
CA ASN A 408 12.71 -3.15 -18.61
C ASN A 408 13.60 -4.06 -19.48
N ILE A 409 14.46 -3.50 -20.31
CA ILE A 409 15.41 -4.28 -21.13
C ILE A 409 16.51 -4.88 -20.26
N GLY A 410 17.15 -4.06 -19.41
CA GLY A 410 18.28 -4.47 -18.58
C GLY A 410 17.91 -5.52 -17.53
N LEU A 411 16.68 -5.46 -17.01
CA LEU A 411 16.19 -6.36 -15.97
C LEU A 411 15.37 -7.55 -16.51
N ALA A 412 15.09 -7.62 -17.81
CA ALA A 412 14.28 -8.70 -18.41
C ALA A 412 14.81 -10.11 -18.07
N ALA A 413 16.14 -10.30 -18.11
CA ALA A 413 16.77 -11.57 -17.79
C ALA A 413 16.67 -11.95 -16.29
N TYR A 414 16.31 -11.00 -15.43
CA TYR A 414 16.25 -11.13 -13.97
C TYR A 414 14.82 -11.08 -13.43
N GLY A 415 13.82 -11.31 -14.29
CA GLY A 415 12.40 -11.28 -13.90
C GLY A 415 11.73 -9.92 -14.04
N GLY A 416 12.43 -8.91 -14.56
CA GLY A 416 11.90 -7.58 -14.85
C GLY A 416 12.04 -6.58 -13.69
N THR A 417 11.34 -5.46 -13.83
CA THR A 417 11.30 -4.42 -12.81
C THR A 417 10.47 -4.87 -11.60
N ALA A 418 10.94 -4.53 -10.41
CA ALA A 418 10.27 -4.80 -9.15
C ALA A 418 10.34 -3.56 -8.26
N SER A 419 9.18 -3.18 -7.73
CA SER A 419 9.00 -1.96 -6.93
C SER A 419 8.35 -2.31 -5.61
N LEU A 420 9.00 -1.92 -4.52
CA LEU A 420 8.50 -2.00 -3.16
C LEU A 420 7.50 -0.88 -2.90
N GLY A 421 6.29 -1.25 -2.48
CA GLY A 421 5.27 -0.34 -1.99
C GLY A 421 4.91 -0.62 -0.53
N ILE A 422 4.52 0.41 0.20
CA ILE A 422 4.05 0.30 1.59
C ILE A 422 2.51 0.42 1.59
N PRO A 423 1.77 -0.59 2.09
CA PRO A 423 0.30 -0.60 2.04
C PRO A 423 -0.30 0.60 2.78
N ILE A 424 -1.23 1.32 2.13
CA ILE A 424 -1.77 2.55 2.70
C ILE A 424 -2.53 2.30 4.01
N ARG A 425 -3.27 1.19 4.09
CA ARG A 425 -4.02 0.83 5.30
C ARG A 425 -3.10 0.56 6.48
N ALA A 426 -1.96 -0.12 6.26
CA ALA A 426 -0.96 -0.35 7.30
C ALA A 426 -0.33 0.97 7.80
N ILE A 427 -0.11 1.94 6.91
CA ILE A 427 0.37 3.27 7.29
C ILE A 427 -0.67 4.00 8.16
N LEU A 428 -1.94 4.03 7.73
CA LEU A 428 -3.01 4.70 8.48
C LEU A 428 -3.16 4.10 9.89
N ASP A 429 -3.16 2.76 10.00
CA ASP A 429 -3.25 2.05 11.27
C ASP A 429 -2.06 2.38 12.20
N ASP A 430 -0.83 2.39 11.67
CA ASP A 430 0.37 2.72 12.46
C ASP A 430 0.41 4.19 12.88
N ILE A 431 -0.08 5.12 12.05
CA ILE A 431 -0.19 6.52 12.42
C ILE A 431 -1.18 6.68 13.57
N ASP A 432 -2.40 6.15 13.43
CA ASP A 432 -3.46 6.30 14.41
C ASP A 432 -3.07 5.68 15.77
N ALA A 433 -2.57 4.43 15.75
CA ALA A 433 -2.17 3.69 16.94
C ALA A 433 -1.09 4.41 17.78
N ASN A 434 -0.23 5.18 17.12
CA ASN A 434 0.89 5.87 17.76
C ASN A 434 0.69 7.39 17.85
N SER A 435 -0.48 7.91 17.48
CA SER A 435 -0.78 9.35 17.52
C SER A 435 -1.00 9.86 18.95
N GLY A 436 -1.33 8.99 19.90
CA GLY A 436 -1.70 9.36 21.27
C GLY A 436 -2.93 10.29 21.35
N GLY A 437 -3.79 10.28 20.32
CA GLY A 437 -4.92 11.23 20.20
C GLY A 437 -4.52 12.62 19.66
N GLY A 438 -3.26 12.80 19.27
CA GLY A 438 -2.74 14.03 18.68
C GLY A 438 -2.86 14.08 17.15
N LEU A 439 -1.91 14.77 16.51
CA LEU A 439 -1.82 14.90 15.06
C LEU A 439 -1.76 13.51 14.40
N GLY A 440 -2.65 13.27 13.44
CA GLY A 440 -2.77 11.96 12.77
C GLY A 440 -3.75 10.98 13.44
N SER A 441 -4.33 11.30 14.60
CA SER A 441 -5.41 10.47 15.16
C SER A 441 -6.64 10.49 14.25
N GLY A 442 -7.19 9.31 13.96
CA GLY A 442 -8.30 9.12 13.02
C GLY A 442 -7.93 9.51 11.58
N ILE A 443 -6.66 9.40 11.21
CA ILE A 443 -6.20 9.74 9.85
C ILE A 443 -6.89 8.87 8.80
N THR A 444 -7.31 9.51 7.71
CA THR A 444 -7.87 8.87 6.53
C THR A 444 -7.31 9.50 5.27
N VAL A 445 -7.15 8.69 4.22
CA VAL A 445 -6.91 9.22 2.87
C VAL A 445 -8.15 9.99 2.43
N ARG A 446 -7.96 11.15 1.81
CA ARG A 446 -9.07 11.92 1.25
C ARG A 446 -9.63 11.18 0.04
N THR A 447 -10.94 10.93 0.08
CA THR A 447 -11.69 10.22 -0.98
C THR A 447 -12.86 11.05 -1.53
N ARG A 448 -13.04 12.25 -1.01
CA ARG A 448 -14.09 13.20 -1.38
C ARG A 448 -13.49 14.59 -1.48
N ALA A 449 -13.99 15.38 -2.42
CA ALA A 449 -13.58 16.76 -2.58
C ALA A 449 -13.84 17.53 -1.28
N ASN A 450 -12.87 18.35 -0.87
CA ASN A 450 -13.13 19.32 0.19
C ASN A 450 -13.85 20.52 -0.43
N VAL A 451 -15.08 20.78 0.02
CA VAL A 451 -15.94 21.87 -0.47
C VAL A 451 -15.83 23.14 0.37
N GLY A 452 -14.91 23.19 1.36
CA GLY A 452 -14.67 24.34 2.23
C GLY A 452 -13.20 24.53 2.58
#